data_AF-A4SRH9-F1
#
_entry.id   AF-A4SRH9-F1
#
_cell.length_a   1.000
_cell.length_b   1.000
_cell.length_c   1.000
_cell.angle_alpha   90.00
_cell.angle_beta   90.00
_cell.angle_gamma   90.00
#
_symmetry.space_group_name_H-M   'P 1'
#
loop_
_entity.id
_entity.type
_entity.pdbx_description
1 polymer ?
#
loop_
_entity_poly.entity_id
_entity_poly.type
_entity_poly.pdbx_seq_one_letter_code
_entity_poly.pdbx_strand_id
1 'polypeptide(L)'
;MKIESIETELLNELRAIDDYLNKDRVIYNEAHGALNIIKNKNKPHYHKIKHKLFMDFRMIDDHQIYDPRLDFHLDRAYKIAAFLEHIII
;
A
#
# COMPACT_ATOMS: atom_id res chain seq x y z
N MET A 1 1.68 20.88 0.16
CA MET A 1 2.19 19.69 -0.57
C MET A 1 1.29 19.43 -1.75
N LYS A 2 1.80 19.10 -2.94
CA LYS A 2 0.95 18.76 -4.11
C LYS A 2 0.46 17.31 -3.98
N ILE A 3 -0.78 17.04 -4.40
CA ILE A 3 -1.36 15.67 -4.39
C ILE A 3 -0.45 14.68 -5.14
N GLU A 4 0.15 15.10 -6.25
CA GLU A 4 1.11 14.30 -7.03
C GLU A 4 2.35 13.87 -6.23
N SER A 5 2.81 14.69 -5.27
CA SER A 5 3.91 14.34 -4.36
C SER A 5 3.49 13.20 -3.43
N ILE A 6 2.27 13.29 -2.89
CA ILE A 6 1.71 12.28 -1.98
C ILE A 6 1.48 10.96 -2.73
N GLU A 7 0.94 11.02 -3.95
CA GLU A 7 0.77 9.86 -4.82
C GLU A 7 2.11 9.19 -5.11
N THR A 8 3.16 9.98 -5.35
CA THR A 8 4.51 9.47 -5.63
C THR A 8 5.13 8.82 -4.40
N GLU A 9 5.03 9.45 -3.24
CA GLU A 9 5.50 8.88 -1.97
C GLU A 9 4.79 7.56 -1.66
N LEU A 10 3.46 7.52 -1.80
CA LEU A 10 2.68 6.31 -1.60
C LEU A 10 3.06 5.21 -2.60
N LEU A 11 3.25 5.55 -3.88
CA LEU A 11 3.68 4.59 -4.89
C LEU A 11 5.05 3.97 -4.55
N ASN A 12 5.98 4.77 -4.00
CA ASN A 12 7.30 4.28 -3.62
C ASN A 12 7.22 3.29 -2.45
N GLU A 13 6.41 3.58 -1.43
CA GLU A 13 6.20 2.63 -0.31
C GLU A 13 5.53 1.35 -0.78
N LEU A 14 4.51 1.45 -1.65
CA LEU A 14 3.81 0.29 -2.20
C LEU A 14 4.73 -0.58 -3.06
N ARG A 15 5.68 0.02 -3.81
CA ARG A 15 6.70 -0.73 -4.54
C ARG A 15 7.71 -1.42 -3.62
N ALA A 16 8.09 -0.77 -2.53
CA ALA A 16 8.97 -1.40 -1.54
C ALA A 16 8.30 -2.64 -0.94
N ILE A 17 7.02 -2.53 -0.54
CA ILE A 17 6.22 -3.66 -0.07
C ILE A 17 6.16 -4.77 -1.14
N ASP A 18 5.83 -4.42 -2.39
CA ASP A 18 5.77 -5.33 -3.54
C ASP A 18 7.08 -6.14 -3.70
N ASP A 19 8.23 -5.47 -3.62
CA ASP A 19 9.56 -6.09 -3.72
C ASP A 19 9.84 -7.07 -2.56
N TYR A 20 9.35 -6.80 -1.34
CA TYR A 20 9.47 -7.74 -0.21
C TYR A 20 8.60 -8.98 -0.43
N LEU A 21 7.38 -8.79 -0.95
CA LEU A 21 6.41 -9.86 -1.14
C LEU A 21 6.71 -10.74 -2.35
N ASN A 22 7.44 -10.24 -3.37
CA ASN A 22 7.83 -11.00 -4.56
C ASN A 22 8.64 -12.29 -4.27
N LYS A 23 9.15 -12.44 -3.04
CA LYS A 23 9.77 -13.68 -2.57
C LYS A 23 8.77 -14.80 -2.29
N ASP A 24 7.51 -14.47 -2.00
CA ASP A 24 6.40 -15.39 -1.78
C ASP A 24 5.27 -15.13 -2.80
N ARG A 25 5.20 -16.01 -3.82
CA ARG A 25 4.26 -15.86 -4.94
C ARG A 25 2.79 -15.95 -4.55
N VAL A 26 2.42 -16.54 -3.41
CA VAL A 26 1.02 -16.65 -2.99
C VAL A 26 0.53 -15.27 -2.55
N ILE A 27 1.24 -14.65 -1.61
CA ILE A 27 0.93 -13.33 -1.06
C ILE A 27 1.11 -12.24 -2.10
N TYR A 28 2.16 -12.36 -2.93
CA TYR A 28 2.41 -11.46 -4.05
C TYR A 28 1.20 -11.37 -4.99
N ASN A 29 0.48 -12.47 -5.27
CA ASN A 29 -0.67 -12.39 -6.17
C ASN A 29 -1.91 -11.73 -5.53
N GLU A 30 -1.95 -11.64 -4.21
CA GLU A 30 -3.14 -11.22 -3.46
C GLU A 30 -3.02 -9.79 -2.91
N ALA A 31 -1.80 -9.31 -2.62
CA ALA A 31 -1.51 -8.03 -1.97
C ALA A 31 -1.24 -6.84 -2.93
N HIS A 32 -2.04 -6.68 -4.00
CA HIS A 32 -1.84 -5.62 -5.01
C HIS A 32 -2.98 -4.58 -5.04
N GLY A 33 -3.91 -4.65 -4.09
CA GLY A 33 -5.13 -3.83 -4.10
C GLY A 33 -4.83 -2.33 -4.09
N ALA A 34 -3.99 -1.89 -3.16
CA ALA A 34 -3.62 -0.48 -3.03
C ALA A 34 -2.70 0.01 -4.16
N LEU A 35 -1.72 -0.81 -4.55
CA LEU A 35 -0.78 -0.53 -5.64
C LEU A 35 -1.52 -0.29 -6.97
N ASN A 36 -2.50 -1.12 -7.28
CA ASN A 36 -3.28 -0.98 -8.52
C ASN A 36 -4.09 0.31 -8.58
N ILE A 37 -4.63 0.80 -7.45
CA ILE A 37 -5.41 2.05 -7.42
C ILE A 37 -4.49 3.25 -7.71
N ILE A 38 -3.33 3.29 -7.05
CA ILE A 38 -2.37 4.39 -7.19
C ILE A 38 -1.67 4.38 -8.56
N LYS A 39 -1.17 3.22 -9.00
CA LYS A 39 -0.47 3.08 -10.30
C LYS A 39 -1.37 3.46 -11.48
N ASN A 40 -2.65 3.10 -11.42
CA ASN A 40 -3.62 3.42 -12.47
C ASN A 40 -4.29 4.78 -12.29
N LYS A 41 -3.89 5.58 -11.28
CA LYS A 41 -4.48 6.89 -10.96
C LYS A 41 -6.01 6.86 -10.87
N ASN A 42 -6.58 5.80 -10.30
CA ASN A 42 -8.03 5.61 -10.20
C ASN A 42 -8.62 6.45 -9.05
N LYS A 43 -8.66 7.78 -9.23
CA LYS A 43 -9.06 8.77 -8.22
C LYS A 43 -10.40 8.46 -7.52
N PRO A 44 -11.46 8.03 -8.23
CA PRO A 44 -12.72 7.64 -7.58
C PRO A 44 -12.54 6.55 -6.52
N HIS A 45 -11.49 5.74 -6.58
CA HIS A 45 -11.22 4.65 -5.66
C HIS A 45 -10.20 4.99 -4.57
N TYR A 46 -9.75 6.26 -4.48
CA TYR A 46 -8.73 6.61 -3.48
C TYR A 46 -9.20 6.40 -2.05
N HIS A 47 -10.50 6.60 -1.78
CA HIS A 47 -11.16 6.27 -0.50
C HIS A 47 -11.11 4.79 -0.10
N LYS A 48 -10.62 3.90 -0.98
CA LYS A 48 -10.47 2.46 -0.71
C LYS A 48 -9.02 2.05 -0.47
N ILE A 49 -8.04 2.94 -0.64
CA ILE A 49 -6.61 2.59 -0.58
C ILE A 49 -6.25 2.09 0.81
N LYS A 50 -6.64 2.80 1.86
CA LYS A 50 -6.38 2.44 3.25
C LYS A 50 -7.03 1.11 3.61
N HIS A 51 -8.25 0.88 3.14
CA HIS A 51 -8.93 -0.40 3.32
C HIS A 51 -8.20 -1.54 2.60
N LYS A 52 -7.71 -1.31 1.37
CA LYS A 52 -6.91 -2.30 0.64
C LYS A 52 -5.58 -2.60 1.33
N LEU A 53 -4.85 -1.57 1.76
CA LEU A 53 -3.63 -1.73 2.57
C LEU A 53 -3.89 -2.58 3.82
N PHE A 54 -4.99 -2.32 4.53
CA PHE A 54 -5.33 -3.10 5.73
C PHE A 54 -5.60 -4.58 5.40
N MET A 55 -6.26 -4.87 4.28
CA MET A 55 -6.43 -6.25 3.80
C MET A 55 -5.08 -6.87 3.45
N ASP A 56 -4.22 -6.13 2.73
CA ASP A 56 -2.88 -6.59 2.37
C ASP A 56 -2.05 -6.93 3.63
N PHE A 57 -2.16 -6.14 4.72
CA PHE A 57 -1.43 -6.39 5.97
C PHE A 57 -1.90 -7.68 6.66
N ARG A 58 -3.21 -7.92 6.70
CA ARG A 58 -3.75 -9.16 7.26
C ARG A 58 -3.22 -10.40 6.54
N MET A 59 -3.08 -10.33 5.21
CA MET A 59 -2.54 -11.45 4.44
C MET A 59 -1.06 -11.68 4.77
N ILE A 60 -0.29 -10.62 4.97
CA ILE A 60 1.12 -10.70 5.40
C ILE A 60 1.22 -11.36 6.79
N ASP A 61 0.38 -10.93 7.74
CA ASP A 61 0.30 -11.50 9.09
C ASP A 61 -0.11 -12.99 9.08
N ASP A 62 -1.13 -13.34 8.28
CA ASP A 62 -1.63 -14.72 8.14
C ASP A 62 -0.54 -15.68 7.62
N HIS A 63 0.35 -15.18 6.77
CA HIS A 63 1.49 -15.93 6.24
C HIS A 63 2.76 -15.84 7.11
N GLN A 64 2.66 -15.21 8.29
CA GLN A 64 3.76 -15.11 9.25
C GLN A 64 5.04 -14.48 8.66
N ILE A 65 4.90 -13.54 7.74
CA ILE A 65 6.04 -12.79 7.22
C ILE A 65 6.41 -11.71 8.23
N TYR A 66 7.49 -11.98 8.98
CA TYR A 66 8.05 -11.03 9.92
C TYR A 66 9.36 -10.45 9.35
N ASP A 67 9.29 -9.24 8.81
CA ASP A 67 10.46 -8.46 8.43
C ASP A 67 10.28 -7.02 8.94
N PRO A 68 11.14 -6.52 9.85
CA PRO A 68 11.01 -5.18 10.39
C PRO A 68 11.05 -4.05 9.35
N ARG A 69 11.67 -4.29 8.19
CA ARG A 69 11.69 -3.34 7.08
C ARG A 69 10.35 -3.34 6.35
N LEU A 70 9.73 -4.51 6.19
CA LEU A 70 8.38 -4.61 5.66
C LEU A 70 7.41 -3.84 6.57
N ASP A 71 7.45 -4.10 7.88
CA ASP A 71 6.60 -3.40 8.86
C ASP A 71 6.73 -1.88 8.79
N PHE A 72 7.96 -1.37 8.61
CA PHE A 72 8.22 0.05 8.41
C PHE A 72 7.52 0.62 7.16
N HIS A 73 7.62 -0.08 6.03
CA HIS A 73 6.98 0.36 4.78
C HIS A 73 5.46 0.25 4.85
N LEU A 74 4.93 -0.79 5.51
CA LEU A 74 3.50 -0.96 5.77
C LEU A 74 2.97 0.24 6.59
N ASP A 75 3.57 0.54 7.74
CA ASP A 75 3.14 1.68 8.58
C ASP A 75 3.21 3.02 7.83
N ARG A 76 4.29 3.28 7.07
CA ARG A 76 4.39 4.49 6.23
C ARG A 76 3.31 4.54 5.15
N ALA A 77 3.11 3.46 4.40
CA ALA A 77 2.10 3.40 3.35
C ALA A 77 0.70 3.68 3.92
N TYR A 78 0.39 3.12 5.09
CA TYR A 78 -0.90 3.34 5.76
C TYR A 78 -1.11 4.79 6.17
N LYS A 79 -0.09 5.43 6.76
CA LYS A 79 -0.14 6.85 7.15
C LYS A 79 -0.30 7.77 5.94
N ILE A 80 0.44 7.53 4.87
CA ILE A 80 0.35 8.32 3.63
C ILE A 80 -1.02 8.13 2.98
N ALA A 81 -1.53 6.90 2.91
CA ALA A 81 -2.86 6.61 2.38
C ALA A 81 -3.97 7.32 3.16
N ALA A 82 -3.92 7.30 4.50
CA ALA A 82 -4.88 8.00 5.34
C ALA A 82 -4.87 9.52 5.11
N PHE A 83 -3.68 10.10 4.92
CA PHE A 83 -3.53 11.51 4.58
C PHE A 83 -4.06 11.84 3.19
N LEU A 84 -3.75 10.99 2.19
CA LEU A 84 -4.23 11.14 0.82
C LEU A 84 -5.77 11.08 0.75
N GLU A 85 -6.39 10.12 1.43
CA GLU A 85 -7.85 9.99 1.52
C GLU A 85 -8.47 11.24 2.16
N HIS A 86 -7.88 11.78 3.22
CA HIS A 86 -8.38 12.97 3.91
C HIS A 86 -8.34 14.25 3.06
N ILE A 87 -7.41 14.37 2.12
CA ILE A 87 -7.27 15.58 1.28
C ILE A 87 -8.21 15.54 0.07
N ILE A 88 -8.61 14.34 -0.36
CA ILE A 88 -9.38 14.13 -1.58
C ILE A 88 -10.89 14.05 -1.30
N ILE A 89 -11.28 13.67 -0.08
CA ILE A 89 -12.66 13.68 0.42
C ILE A 89 -12.97 15.03 1.07
#